data_AF-A0A7S2JHQ5-F1
#
_entry.id   AF-A0A7S2JHQ5-F1
#
_cell.length_a   1.000
_cell.length_b   1.000
_cell.length_c   1.000
_cell.angle_alpha   90.00
_cell.angle_beta   90.00
_cell.angle_gamma   90.00
#
_symmetry.space_group_name_H-M   'P 1'
#
loop_
_entity.id
_entity.type
_entity.pdbx_description
1 polymer ?
#
loop_
_entity_poly.entity_id
_entity_poly.type
_entity_poly.pdbx_seq_one_letter_code
_entity_poly.pdbx_strand_id
1 'polypeptide(L)'
;GPGYERRAHAAVWGAVAELGELVRTLAAFPWPQQWVGNSVGLALEAAEGAAEQRVRVRLFDWGRSELYNRERYGKLTRQQQRDCVKRWQHYVGACCRLQWEIARVALHRCCCRRWAAVVCEVWTESLATFRAAILGAPSGSTNDLNPKAMLGSVLVDLSGASPPPDDAWHLLRCPRARPELCEAGALCLRCSAETLDDGAVATRVTVRALKLPTQARAGQEAVVVRVVVFEDLEDARAHVEARRSGEPAVPQGLACAQTTALGRPTGDGLLWDTTLEFLALGGRAADAAGRRLRDALPEGIGERPEALPPPFLALSAQECKATLRAWSLGVARWIVEDASVPACWLLSEPFQIGERIELFSRDEDRWVTARVVDVDLVAVKYRNASGGHSTKALPAGHDDLRP
;
A
#
# COMPACT_ATOMS: atom_id res chain seq x y z
N GLY A 1 -4.79 -24.66 5.26
CA GLY A 1 -4.46 -25.86 6.04
C GLY A 1 -3.84 -25.45 7.37
N PRO A 2 -3.76 -26.37 8.34
CA PRO A 2 -3.18 -26.08 9.66
C PRO A 2 -1.78 -25.47 9.57
N GLY A 3 -1.50 -24.44 10.35
CA GLY A 3 -0.20 -23.78 10.42
C GLY A 3 0.11 -22.86 9.23
N TYR A 4 -0.83 -22.67 8.31
CA TYR A 4 -0.72 -21.70 7.22
C TYR A 4 -0.49 -20.29 7.78
N GLU A 5 -1.22 -19.89 8.83
CA GLU A 5 -1.07 -18.54 9.39
C GLU A 5 0.28 -18.33 10.06
N ARG A 6 0.80 -19.34 10.76
CA ARG A 6 2.15 -19.25 11.36
C ARG A 6 3.20 -18.98 10.28
N ARG A 7 3.11 -19.67 9.14
CA ARG A 7 3.98 -19.42 7.99
C ARG A 7 3.73 -18.04 7.37
N ALA A 8 2.47 -17.64 7.22
CA ALA A 8 2.15 -16.30 6.72
C ALA A 8 2.73 -15.20 7.63
N HIS A 9 2.66 -15.35 8.96
CA HIS A 9 3.26 -14.42 9.92
C HIS A 9 4.77 -14.35 9.76
N ALA A 10 5.45 -15.50 9.68
CA ALA A 10 6.90 -15.54 9.48
C ALA A 10 7.31 -14.87 8.15
N ALA A 11 6.58 -15.13 7.06
CA ALA A 11 6.79 -14.47 5.78
C ALA A 11 6.57 -12.96 5.85
N VAL A 12 5.49 -12.51 6.50
CA VAL A 12 5.21 -11.07 6.66
C VAL A 12 6.34 -10.39 7.42
N TRP A 13 6.84 -10.98 8.52
CA TRP A 13 7.98 -10.43 9.25
C TRP A 13 9.26 -10.39 8.42
N GLY A 14 9.54 -11.43 7.64
CA GLY A 14 10.66 -11.44 6.70
C GLY A 14 10.53 -10.32 5.65
N ALA A 15 9.32 -10.11 5.13
CA ALA A 15 9.04 -9.06 4.16
C ALA A 15 9.18 -7.65 4.75
N VAL A 16 8.69 -7.41 5.98
CA VAL A 16 8.89 -6.14 6.70
C VAL A 16 10.38 -5.82 6.81
N ALA A 17 11.19 -6.81 7.24
CA ALA A 17 12.62 -6.62 7.44
C ALA A 17 13.35 -6.33 6.13
N GLU A 18 13.14 -7.16 5.09
CA GLU A 18 13.83 -7.03 3.80
C GLU A 18 13.39 -5.75 3.05
N LEU A 19 12.11 -5.37 3.10
CA LEU A 19 11.65 -4.09 2.51
C LEU A 19 12.16 -2.88 3.30
N GLY A 20 12.22 -2.97 4.62
CA GLY A 20 12.82 -1.91 5.44
C GLY A 20 14.29 -1.70 5.11
N GLU A 21 15.04 -2.78 4.93
CA GLU A 21 16.44 -2.70 4.52
C GLU A 21 16.61 -2.15 3.11
N LEU A 22 15.75 -2.56 2.17
CA LEU A 22 15.71 -1.98 0.83
C LEU A 22 15.50 -0.46 0.92
N VAL A 23 14.46 -0.01 1.62
CA VAL A 23 14.12 1.42 1.72
C VAL A 23 15.26 2.22 2.37
N ARG A 24 15.88 1.71 3.45
CA ARG A 24 17.06 2.34 4.07
C ARG A 24 18.24 2.42 3.11
N THR A 25 18.51 1.35 2.37
CA THR A 25 19.58 1.31 1.38
C THR A 25 19.35 2.34 0.28
N LEU A 26 18.14 2.41 -0.28
CA LEU A 26 17.75 3.39 -1.30
C LEU A 26 17.86 4.82 -0.78
N ALA A 27 17.41 5.07 0.44
CA ALA A 27 17.49 6.39 1.06
C ALA A 27 18.94 6.83 1.38
N ALA A 28 19.86 5.87 1.52
CA ALA A 28 21.27 6.13 1.78
C ALA A 28 22.10 6.33 0.49
N PHE A 29 21.51 6.22 -0.71
CA PHE A 29 22.27 6.45 -1.94
C PHE A 29 22.83 7.88 -1.97
N PRO A 30 24.13 8.06 -2.21
CA PRO A 30 24.76 9.37 -2.19
C PRO A 30 24.31 10.27 -3.35
N TRP A 31 23.73 9.70 -4.40
CA TRP A 31 23.29 10.37 -5.62
C TRP A 31 21.94 9.83 -6.06
N PRO A 32 21.04 10.67 -6.60
CA PRO A 32 19.79 10.19 -7.16
C PRO A 32 20.08 9.29 -8.37
N GLN A 33 19.24 8.28 -8.56
CA GLN A 33 19.39 7.33 -9.67
C GLN A 33 18.20 7.42 -10.63
N GLN A 34 18.37 6.94 -11.85
CA GLN A 34 17.28 6.88 -12.82
C GLN A 34 16.99 5.42 -13.18
N TRP A 35 16.06 4.80 -12.46
CA TRP A 35 15.69 3.39 -12.66
C TRP A 35 14.31 3.28 -13.31
N VAL A 36 14.27 3.29 -14.64
CA VAL A 36 13.00 3.30 -15.39
C VAL A 36 12.55 1.88 -15.68
N GLY A 37 11.32 1.55 -15.25
CA GLY A 37 10.71 0.24 -15.50
C GLY A 37 11.36 -0.90 -14.72
N ASN A 38 11.96 -0.60 -13.56
CA ASN A 38 12.46 -1.62 -12.65
C ASN A 38 11.34 -2.16 -11.78
N SER A 39 11.50 -3.40 -11.36
CA SER A 39 10.55 -4.14 -10.55
C SER A 39 11.13 -4.48 -9.19
N VAL A 40 10.27 -4.48 -8.16
CA VAL A 40 10.60 -5.03 -6.82
C VAL A 40 10.02 -6.44 -6.74
N GLY A 41 10.90 -7.44 -6.64
CA GLY A 41 10.54 -8.84 -6.49
C GLY A 41 10.55 -9.25 -5.03
N LEU A 42 9.43 -9.78 -4.55
CA LEU A 42 9.32 -10.43 -3.25
C LEU A 42 9.26 -11.94 -3.47
N ALA A 43 10.31 -12.64 -3.04
CA ALA A 43 10.36 -14.10 -3.07
C ALA A 43 10.16 -14.65 -1.66
N LEU A 44 9.33 -15.68 -1.54
CA LEU A 44 9.01 -16.34 -0.28
C LEU A 44 9.10 -17.86 -0.45
N GLU A 45 9.72 -18.52 0.51
CA GLU A 45 9.77 -19.98 0.56
C GLU A 45 8.40 -20.53 0.97
N ALA A 46 7.83 -21.38 0.10
CA ALA A 46 6.50 -21.96 0.28
C ALA A 46 6.54 -23.44 0.71
N ALA A 47 7.73 -24.04 0.84
CA ALA A 47 7.89 -25.45 1.15
C ALA A 47 7.39 -25.79 2.56
N GLU A 48 6.56 -26.82 2.66
CA GLU A 48 6.14 -27.38 3.93
C GLU A 48 7.33 -28.13 4.56
N GLY A 49 7.75 -27.71 5.76
CA GLY A 49 8.89 -28.29 6.48
C GLY A 49 10.23 -27.57 6.32
N ALA A 50 10.28 -26.43 5.64
CA ALA A 50 11.48 -25.57 5.69
C ALA A 50 11.75 -25.14 7.14
N ALA A 51 12.98 -25.37 7.62
CA ALA A 51 13.38 -25.06 9.00
C ALA A 51 13.25 -23.56 9.32
N GLU A 52 13.47 -22.71 8.30
CA GLU A 52 13.30 -21.27 8.40
C GLU A 52 12.61 -20.75 7.15
N GLN A 53 11.58 -19.93 7.31
CA GLN A 53 10.92 -19.32 6.18
C GLN A 53 11.77 -18.19 5.63
N ARG A 54 12.32 -18.38 4.43
CA ARG A 54 13.16 -17.39 3.79
C ARG A 54 12.31 -16.43 2.97
N VAL A 55 12.50 -15.14 3.23
CA VAL A 55 11.98 -14.05 2.42
C VAL A 55 13.15 -13.28 1.86
N ARG A 56 13.07 -12.92 0.57
CA ARG A 56 14.07 -12.09 -0.11
C ARG A 56 13.39 -11.02 -0.91
N VAL A 57 13.92 -9.81 -0.81
CA VAL A 57 13.56 -8.70 -1.70
C VAL A 57 14.69 -8.44 -2.66
N ARG A 58 14.38 -8.38 -3.96
CA ARG A 58 15.35 -8.08 -5.02
C ARG A 58 14.80 -7.07 -6.00
N LEU A 59 15.69 -6.21 -6.50
CA LEU A 59 15.39 -5.31 -7.61
C LEU A 59 15.83 -5.99 -8.91
N PHE A 60 14.99 -5.92 -9.95
CA PHE A 60 15.27 -6.51 -11.26
C PHE A 60 14.68 -5.65 -12.39
N ASP A 61 14.91 -6.05 -13.65
CA ASP A 61 14.55 -5.31 -14.88
C ASP A 61 15.33 -4.01 -15.10
N TRP A 62 16.66 -4.13 -15.13
CA TRP A 62 17.57 -2.98 -15.23
C TRP A 62 17.69 -2.35 -16.63
N GLY A 63 16.98 -2.84 -17.65
CA GLY A 63 17.23 -2.54 -19.07
C GLY A 63 17.14 -1.07 -19.50
N ARG A 64 16.47 -0.20 -18.72
CA ARG A 64 16.39 1.25 -18.96
C ARG A 64 16.88 2.07 -17.75
N SER A 65 17.79 1.49 -16.97
CA SER A 65 18.32 2.11 -15.75
C SER A 65 19.66 2.76 -16.00
N GLU A 66 19.87 3.92 -15.40
CA GLU A 66 21.14 4.62 -15.40
C GLU A 66 21.64 4.72 -13.96
N LEU A 67 22.90 4.34 -13.78
CA LEU A 67 23.61 4.44 -12.51
C LEU A 67 24.45 5.72 -12.50
N TYR A 68 24.14 6.57 -11.53
CA TYR A 68 24.78 7.86 -11.35
C TYR A 68 25.73 7.83 -10.16
N ASN A 69 26.97 8.22 -10.43
CA ASN A 69 27.91 8.68 -9.42
C ASN A 69 28.05 10.21 -9.53
N ARG A 70 28.84 10.82 -8.65
CA ARG A 70 29.08 12.28 -8.63
C ARG A 70 29.43 12.84 -10.01
N GLU A 71 30.38 12.22 -10.70
CA GLU A 71 30.89 12.69 -11.97
C GLU A 71 29.83 12.61 -13.08
N ARG A 72 29.17 11.46 -13.22
CA ARG A 72 28.11 11.27 -14.23
C ARG A 72 26.90 12.16 -13.96
N TYR A 73 26.49 12.30 -12.70
CA TYR A 73 25.40 13.19 -12.33
C TYR A 73 25.75 14.66 -12.59
N GLY A 74 27.00 15.06 -12.32
CA GLY A 74 27.50 16.40 -12.62
C GLY A 74 27.57 16.73 -14.12
N LYS A 75 27.57 15.73 -15.00
CA LYS A 75 27.51 15.91 -16.46
C LYS A 75 26.09 16.13 -16.99
N LEU A 76 25.06 15.89 -16.18
CA LEU A 76 23.67 16.13 -16.57
C LEU A 76 23.37 17.62 -16.62
N THR A 77 22.49 18.02 -17.55
CA THR A 77 21.92 19.38 -17.52
C THR A 77 21.07 19.57 -16.28
N ARG A 78 20.82 20.82 -15.88
CA ARG A 78 19.96 21.14 -14.72
C ARG A 78 18.58 20.50 -14.81
N GLN A 79 17.97 20.58 -15.99
CA GLN A 79 16.68 19.94 -16.24
C GLN A 79 16.76 18.43 -16.04
N GLN A 80 17.79 17.78 -16.57
CA GLN A 80 18.01 16.34 -16.37
C GLN A 80 18.29 15.98 -14.91
N GLN A 81 19.02 16.82 -14.17
CA GLN A 81 19.27 16.62 -12.73
C GLN A 81 17.98 16.70 -11.92
N ARG A 82 17.13 17.70 -12.19
CA ARG A 82 15.80 17.85 -11.58
C ARG A 82 14.90 16.67 -11.92
N ASP A 83 14.86 16.26 -13.18
CA ASP A 83 14.07 15.10 -13.62
C ASP A 83 14.57 13.81 -12.98
N CYS A 84 15.89 13.64 -12.85
CA CYS A 84 16.51 12.50 -12.16
C CYS A 84 16.13 12.48 -10.67
N VAL A 85 16.23 13.61 -9.97
CA VAL A 85 15.80 13.74 -8.57
C VAL A 85 14.32 13.41 -8.41
N LYS A 86 13.47 13.99 -9.26
CA LYS A 86 12.02 13.75 -9.23
C LYS A 86 11.69 12.27 -9.43
N ARG A 87 12.28 11.64 -10.44
CA ARG A 87 12.12 10.19 -10.70
C ARG A 87 12.64 9.35 -9.54
N TRP A 88 13.75 9.74 -8.93
CA TRP A 88 14.30 9.06 -7.77
C TRP A 88 13.38 9.16 -6.55
N GLN A 89 12.89 10.36 -6.24
CA GLN A 89 11.88 10.59 -5.20
C GLN A 89 10.63 9.74 -5.42
N HIS A 90 10.13 9.68 -6.66
CA HIS A 90 8.97 8.83 -7.00
C HIS A 90 9.27 7.35 -6.78
N TYR A 91 10.44 6.87 -7.20
CA TYR A 91 10.85 5.48 -7.03
C TYR A 91 10.99 5.08 -5.55
N VAL A 92 11.73 5.89 -4.76
CA VAL A 92 11.91 5.66 -3.33
C VAL A 92 10.59 5.81 -2.58
N GLY A 93 9.76 6.79 -2.94
CA GLY A 93 8.41 6.96 -2.41
C GLY A 93 7.51 5.75 -2.67
N ALA A 94 7.59 5.14 -3.86
CA ALA A 94 6.87 3.90 -4.17
C ALA A 94 7.37 2.72 -3.32
N CYS A 95 8.67 2.60 -3.09
CA CYS A 95 9.23 1.57 -2.20
C CYS A 95 8.81 1.79 -0.73
N CYS A 96 8.80 3.04 -0.28
CA CYS A 96 8.27 3.44 1.03
C CYS A 96 6.79 3.05 1.17
N ARG A 97 5.99 3.26 0.12
CA ARG A 97 4.59 2.81 0.09
C ARG A 97 4.49 1.30 0.22
N LEU A 98 5.29 0.54 -0.51
CA LEU A 98 5.27 -0.93 -0.43
C LEU A 98 5.64 -1.42 0.97
N GLN A 99 6.67 -0.83 1.60
CA GLN A 99 7.04 -1.13 2.99
C GLN A 99 5.89 -0.79 3.95
N TRP A 100 5.25 0.37 3.78
CA TRP A 100 4.09 0.79 4.57
C TRP A 100 2.95 -0.23 4.50
N GLU A 101 2.61 -0.70 3.29
CA GLU A 101 1.57 -1.72 3.11
C GLU A 101 1.88 -3.02 3.84
N ILE A 102 3.13 -3.48 3.77
CA ILE A 102 3.55 -4.72 4.45
C ILE A 102 3.61 -4.53 5.97
N ALA A 103 4.06 -3.38 6.46
CA ALA A 103 4.00 -3.05 7.89
C ALA A 103 2.55 -2.99 8.41
N ARG A 104 1.63 -2.44 7.61
CA ARG A 104 0.19 -2.40 7.90
C ARG A 104 -0.40 -3.81 7.98
N VAL A 105 -0.06 -4.70 7.04
CA VAL A 105 -0.42 -6.13 7.13
C VAL A 105 0.16 -6.77 8.40
N ALA A 106 1.42 -6.48 8.75
CA ALA A 106 2.06 -7.00 9.95
C ALA A 106 1.37 -6.53 11.24
N LEU A 107 0.96 -5.27 11.32
CA LEU A 107 0.21 -4.76 12.48
C LEU A 107 -1.08 -5.55 12.67
N HIS A 108 -1.92 -5.59 11.63
CA HIS A 108 -3.26 -6.15 11.73
C HIS A 108 -3.30 -7.66 11.83
N ARG A 109 -2.35 -8.37 11.22
CA ARG A 109 -2.31 -9.84 11.22
C ARG A 109 -1.40 -10.39 12.31
N CYS A 110 -0.25 -9.77 12.53
CA CYS A 110 0.83 -10.32 13.35
C CYS A 110 0.99 -9.66 14.72
N CYS A 111 0.22 -8.62 15.07
CA CYS A 111 0.27 -7.97 16.38
C CYS A 111 -1.03 -8.12 17.19
N CYS A 112 -1.96 -8.94 16.73
CA CYS A 112 -3.24 -9.16 17.41
C CYS A 112 -3.09 -10.00 18.68
N ARG A 113 -3.69 -9.56 19.79
CA ARG A 113 -3.67 -10.27 21.09
C ARG A 113 -4.69 -11.40 21.10
N ARG A 114 -5.89 -11.16 20.59
CA ARG A 114 -7.00 -12.13 20.52
C ARG A 114 -8.00 -11.73 19.45
N TRP A 115 -8.74 -12.69 18.90
CA TRP A 115 -9.90 -12.39 18.07
C TRP A 115 -11.17 -12.47 18.93
N ALA A 116 -11.91 -11.36 19.05
CA ALA A 116 -13.14 -11.27 19.82
C ALA A 116 -14.40 -11.49 18.97
N ALA A 117 -14.32 -11.28 17.66
CA ALA A 117 -15.47 -11.44 16.78
C ALA A 117 -15.06 -11.85 15.36
N VAL A 118 -15.99 -12.46 14.64
CA VAL A 118 -15.90 -12.78 13.21
C VAL A 118 -17.08 -12.17 12.48
N VAL A 119 -16.82 -11.45 11.39
CA VAL A 119 -17.83 -11.01 10.44
C VAL A 119 -17.61 -11.75 9.12
N CYS A 120 -18.61 -12.49 8.67
CA CYS A 120 -18.63 -13.12 7.36
C CYS A 120 -19.48 -12.27 6.42
N GLU A 121 -18.86 -11.62 5.44
CA GLU A 121 -19.53 -10.86 4.38
C GLU A 121 -19.69 -11.75 3.14
N VAL A 122 -20.92 -11.90 2.65
CA VAL A 122 -21.19 -12.63 1.40
C VAL A 122 -21.22 -11.64 0.25
N TRP A 123 -20.32 -11.81 -0.71
CA TRP A 123 -20.17 -10.93 -1.86
C TRP A 123 -20.47 -11.69 -3.15
N THR A 124 -21.18 -11.04 -4.07
CA THR A 124 -21.28 -11.49 -5.45
C THR A 124 -20.50 -10.57 -6.37
N GLU A 125 -19.89 -11.17 -7.38
CA GLU A 125 -19.21 -10.48 -8.46
C GLU A 125 -19.70 -11.01 -9.79
N SER A 126 -19.90 -10.12 -10.76
CA SER A 126 -20.32 -10.54 -12.09
C SER A 126 -19.20 -11.33 -12.75
N LEU A 127 -19.51 -12.53 -13.27
CA LEU A 127 -18.55 -13.29 -14.06
C LEU A 127 -18.09 -12.53 -15.31
N ALA A 128 -18.90 -11.59 -15.81
CA ALA A 128 -18.50 -10.71 -16.91
C ALA A 128 -17.33 -9.80 -16.51
N THR A 129 -17.36 -9.25 -15.30
CA THR A 129 -16.24 -8.46 -14.74
C THR A 129 -14.99 -9.32 -14.61
N PHE A 130 -15.13 -10.53 -14.05
CA PHE A 130 -14.00 -11.44 -13.89
C PHE A 130 -13.38 -11.83 -15.25
N ARG A 131 -14.21 -12.13 -16.26
CA ARG A 131 -13.77 -12.42 -17.63
C ARG A 131 -13.09 -11.21 -18.26
N ALA A 132 -13.64 -10.02 -18.10
CA ALA A 132 -13.04 -8.80 -18.61
C ALA A 132 -11.64 -8.56 -18.00
N ALA A 133 -11.47 -8.81 -16.71
CA ALA A 133 -10.17 -8.71 -16.02
C ALA A 133 -9.15 -9.75 -16.55
N ILE A 134 -9.57 -11.01 -16.74
CA ILE A 134 -8.70 -12.07 -17.29
C ILE A 134 -8.30 -11.76 -18.73
N LEU A 135 -9.23 -11.25 -19.54
CA LEU A 135 -9.00 -10.98 -20.96
C LEU A 135 -8.29 -9.63 -21.19
N GLY A 136 -7.91 -8.90 -20.13
CA GLY A 136 -7.23 -7.61 -20.25
C GLY A 136 -8.06 -6.54 -20.96
N ALA A 137 -9.39 -6.61 -20.87
CA ALA A 137 -10.26 -5.64 -21.52
C ALA A 137 -9.97 -4.23 -20.96
N PRO A 138 -9.77 -3.21 -21.84
CA PRO A 138 -9.38 -1.89 -21.41
C PRO A 138 -10.43 -1.28 -20.49
N SER A 139 -10.01 -0.82 -19.32
CA SER A 139 -10.83 -0.33 -18.21
C SER A 139 -11.57 1.00 -18.48
N GLY A 140 -11.73 1.39 -19.75
CA GLY A 140 -12.10 2.74 -20.17
C GLY A 140 -13.57 3.12 -20.01
N SER A 141 -14.49 2.19 -19.68
CA SER A 141 -15.91 2.49 -19.45
C SER A 141 -16.45 1.94 -18.11
N THR A 142 -15.58 1.59 -17.17
CA THR A 142 -15.93 0.79 -15.98
C THR A 142 -16.57 1.57 -14.83
N ASN A 143 -16.92 2.84 -15.00
CA ASN A 143 -17.58 3.62 -13.95
C ASN A 143 -18.98 3.07 -13.56
N ASP A 144 -19.62 2.27 -14.43
CA ASP A 144 -20.89 1.58 -14.11
C ASP A 144 -20.71 0.12 -13.67
N LEU A 145 -19.48 -0.41 -13.71
CA LEU A 145 -19.18 -1.72 -13.13
C LEU A 145 -18.92 -1.52 -11.64
N ASN A 146 -19.98 -1.32 -10.86
CA ASN A 146 -19.90 -1.49 -9.42
C ASN A 146 -19.88 -3.01 -9.17
N PRO A 147 -18.71 -3.67 -9.16
CA PRO A 147 -18.61 -5.05 -9.58
C PRO A 147 -18.92 -6.02 -8.43
N LYS A 148 -19.04 -5.50 -7.21
CA LYS A 148 -19.20 -6.29 -5.99
C LYS A 148 -20.43 -5.83 -5.24
N ALA A 149 -21.45 -6.67 -5.23
CA ALA A 149 -22.63 -6.48 -4.40
C ALA A 149 -22.50 -7.34 -3.14
N MET A 150 -22.65 -6.73 -1.97
CA MET A 150 -22.73 -7.50 -0.72
C MET A 150 -24.17 -7.99 -0.54
N LEU A 151 -24.38 -9.31 -0.47
CA LEU A 151 -25.71 -9.90 -0.23
C LEU A 151 -26.14 -9.72 1.22
N GLY A 152 -25.22 -9.94 2.14
CA GLY A 152 -25.47 -9.87 3.56
C GLY A 152 -24.23 -10.20 4.37
N SER A 153 -24.38 -10.16 5.68
CA SER A 153 -23.31 -10.50 6.61
C SER A 153 -23.80 -11.30 7.82
N VAL A 154 -22.88 -12.01 8.46
CA VAL A 154 -23.09 -12.68 9.76
C VAL A 154 -22.06 -12.15 10.73
N LEU A 155 -22.48 -11.83 11.96
CA LEU A 155 -21.59 -11.53 13.08
C LEU A 155 -21.59 -12.71 14.06
N VAL A 156 -20.40 -13.20 14.40
CA VAL A 156 -20.18 -14.24 15.41
C VAL A 156 -19.35 -13.65 16.53
N ASP A 157 -19.90 -13.64 17.74
CA ASP A 157 -19.19 -13.26 18.96
C ASP A 157 -18.34 -14.44 19.46
N LEU A 158 -17.03 -14.25 19.55
CA LEU A 158 -16.07 -15.26 20.05
C LEU A 158 -15.77 -15.10 21.54
N SER A 159 -16.28 -14.05 22.18
CA SER A 159 -16.03 -13.76 23.60
C SER A 159 -16.98 -14.50 24.56
N GLY A 160 -18.12 -14.97 24.04
CA GLY A 160 -19.15 -15.68 24.80
C GLY A 160 -18.95 -17.19 24.93
N ALA A 161 -19.97 -17.87 25.49
CA ALA A 161 -20.04 -19.33 25.52
C ALA A 161 -19.89 -19.92 24.12
N SER A 162 -19.30 -21.12 24.01
CA SER A 162 -19.02 -21.78 22.73
C SER A 162 -20.20 -21.65 21.76
N PRO A 163 -19.96 -21.14 20.54
CA PRO A 163 -21.04 -21.03 19.56
C PRO A 163 -21.68 -22.39 19.36
N PRO A 164 -23.01 -22.45 19.19
CA PRO A 164 -23.71 -23.69 18.96
C PRO A 164 -23.07 -24.46 17.77
N PRO A 165 -22.88 -25.78 17.91
CA PRO A 165 -22.16 -26.57 16.92
C PRO A 165 -22.96 -26.68 15.61
N ASP A 166 -22.34 -26.23 14.50
CA ASP A 166 -22.83 -26.37 13.11
C ASP A 166 -24.17 -25.68 12.79
N ASP A 167 -24.32 -24.43 13.22
CA ASP A 167 -25.54 -23.68 12.99
C ASP A 167 -25.63 -23.02 11.60
N ALA A 168 -26.88 -22.95 11.12
CA ALA A 168 -27.27 -22.12 9.99
C ALA A 168 -27.48 -20.69 10.50
N TRP A 169 -26.55 -19.80 10.17
CA TRP A 169 -26.62 -18.40 10.58
C TRP A 169 -27.41 -17.60 9.55
N HIS A 170 -28.47 -16.92 10.01
CA HIS A 170 -29.25 -16.06 9.12
C HIS A 170 -28.42 -14.85 8.68
N LEU A 171 -28.43 -14.57 7.38
CA LEU A 171 -27.77 -13.39 6.84
C LEU A 171 -28.51 -12.12 7.27
N LEU A 172 -27.76 -11.19 7.87
CA LEU A 172 -28.21 -9.82 8.05
C LEU A 172 -28.20 -9.12 6.68
N ARG A 173 -29.39 -8.66 6.27
CA ARG A 173 -29.61 -8.04 4.97
C ARG A 173 -28.83 -6.74 4.82
N CYS A 174 -28.19 -6.57 3.66
CA CYS A 174 -27.64 -5.30 3.23
C CYS A 174 -28.70 -4.51 2.42
N PRO A 175 -29.09 -3.28 2.81
CA PRO A 175 -30.06 -2.47 2.08
C PRO A 175 -29.66 -2.12 0.65
N ARG A 176 -28.36 -2.11 0.35
CA ARG A 176 -27.84 -1.90 -1.02
C ARG A 176 -27.85 -3.16 -1.88
N ALA A 177 -28.17 -4.32 -1.31
CA ALA A 177 -28.34 -5.54 -2.09
C ALA A 177 -29.57 -5.41 -3.01
N ARG A 178 -29.50 -6.02 -4.20
CA ARG A 178 -30.64 -6.07 -5.12
C ARG A 178 -31.82 -6.72 -4.40
N PRO A 179 -33.02 -6.12 -4.40
CA PRO A 179 -34.20 -6.66 -3.70
C PRO A 179 -34.49 -8.12 -4.05
N GLU A 180 -34.17 -8.51 -5.29
CA GLU A 180 -34.33 -9.86 -5.85
C GLU A 180 -33.41 -10.91 -5.20
N LEU A 181 -32.28 -10.48 -4.63
CA LEU A 181 -31.30 -11.33 -3.96
C LEU A 181 -31.43 -11.26 -2.42
N CYS A 182 -32.45 -10.55 -1.93
CA CYS A 182 -32.60 -10.21 -0.51
C CYS A 182 -33.48 -11.17 0.29
N GLU A 183 -33.92 -12.30 -0.28
CA GLU A 183 -34.57 -13.33 0.54
C GLU A 183 -33.54 -13.88 1.54
N ALA A 184 -33.94 -14.02 2.80
CA ALA A 184 -33.03 -14.33 3.90
C ALA A 184 -32.34 -15.69 3.67
N GLY A 185 -31.11 -15.65 3.15
CA GLY A 185 -30.24 -16.80 3.07
C GLY A 185 -29.69 -17.19 4.44
N ALA A 186 -29.23 -18.44 4.55
CA ALA A 186 -28.54 -18.92 5.75
C ALA A 186 -27.14 -19.40 5.39
N LEU A 187 -26.13 -18.85 6.06
CA LEU A 187 -24.73 -19.22 5.92
C LEU A 187 -24.38 -20.23 7.03
N CYS A 188 -24.02 -21.45 6.64
CA CYS A 188 -23.54 -22.48 7.54
C CYS A 188 -22.06 -22.26 7.81
N LEU A 189 -21.74 -21.94 9.06
CA LEU A 189 -20.40 -21.61 9.54
C LEU A 189 -20.08 -22.44 10.78
N ARG A 190 -18.82 -22.84 10.90
CA ARG A 190 -18.27 -23.36 12.15
C ARG A 190 -17.06 -22.54 12.56
N CYS A 191 -17.10 -21.98 13.76
CA CYS A 191 -15.95 -21.31 14.36
C CYS A 191 -15.38 -22.22 15.45
N SER A 192 -14.06 -22.29 15.53
CA SER A 192 -13.35 -22.99 16.61
C SER A 192 -12.10 -22.20 16.98
N ALA A 193 -11.67 -22.29 18.23
CA ALA A 193 -10.45 -21.70 18.71
C ALA A 193 -9.62 -22.77 19.42
N GLU A 194 -8.34 -22.83 19.11
CA GLU A 194 -7.38 -23.75 19.71
C GLU A 194 -6.23 -22.95 20.29
N THR A 195 -5.95 -23.13 21.58
CA THR A 195 -4.75 -22.56 22.22
C THR A 195 -3.58 -23.47 21.92
N LEU A 196 -2.50 -22.89 21.41
CA LEU A 196 -1.28 -23.58 21.00
C LEU A 196 -0.25 -23.55 22.13
N ASP A 197 0.79 -24.37 22.03
CA ASP A 197 1.79 -24.55 23.10
C ASP A 197 2.52 -23.26 23.53
N ASP A 198 2.62 -22.29 22.62
CA ASP A 198 3.23 -20.97 22.87
C ASP A 198 2.24 -19.92 23.41
N GLY A 199 1.01 -20.32 23.71
CA GLY A 199 -0.07 -19.45 24.17
C GLY A 199 -0.76 -18.65 23.07
N ALA A 200 -0.34 -18.79 21.81
CA ALA A 200 -1.08 -18.25 20.67
C ALA A 200 -2.42 -18.98 20.52
N VAL A 201 -3.41 -18.30 19.96
CA VAL A 201 -4.74 -18.86 19.70
C VAL A 201 -4.98 -18.91 18.19
N ALA A 202 -5.18 -20.11 17.66
CA ALA A 202 -5.62 -20.32 16.29
C ALA A 202 -7.16 -20.34 16.24
N THR A 203 -7.74 -19.28 15.67
CA THR A 203 -9.17 -19.22 15.35
C THR A 203 -9.39 -19.76 13.94
N ARG A 204 -10.17 -20.83 13.82
CA ARG A 204 -10.52 -21.43 12.53
C ARG A 204 -11.99 -21.19 12.21
N VAL A 205 -12.23 -20.64 11.03
CA VAL A 205 -13.56 -20.37 10.49
C VAL A 205 -13.76 -21.26 9.27
N THR A 206 -14.61 -22.27 9.42
CA THR A 206 -15.01 -23.16 8.33
C THR A 206 -16.30 -22.63 7.71
N VAL A 207 -16.22 -22.23 6.45
CA VAL A 207 -17.38 -21.83 5.64
C VAL A 207 -17.84 -23.06 4.86
N ARG A 208 -19.06 -23.54 5.14
CA ARG A 208 -19.59 -24.77 4.55
C ARG A 208 -20.59 -24.54 3.44
N ALA A 209 -21.64 -23.78 3.69
CA ALA A 209 -22.69 -23.63 2.69
C ALA A 209 -23.41 -22.31 2.84
N LEU A 210 -23.95 -21.81 1.74
CA LEU A 210 -24.94 -20.75 1.73
C LEU A 210 -26.20 -21.31 1.10
N LYS A 211 -27.27 -21.40 1.88
CA LYS A 211 -28.60 -21.73 1.38
C LYS A 211 -29.25 -20.43 0.92
N LEU A 212 -29.60 -20.35 -0.35
CA LEU A 212 -30.34 -19.23 -0.93
C LEU A 212 -31.77 -19.71 -1.26
N PRO A 213 -32.82 -18.98 -0.86
CA PRO A 213 -34.21 -19.39 -1.07
C PRO A 213 -34.60 -19.55 -2.55
N THR A 214 -33.93 -18.83 -3.44
CA THR A 214 -34.24 -18.81 -4.88
C THR A 214 -33.07 -19.38 -5.68
N GLN A 215 -33.32 -20.44 -6.46
CA GLN A 215 -32.36 -21.05 -7.40
C GLN A 215 -31.93 -20.09 -8.54
N ALA A 216 -32.54 -18.92 -8.64
CA ALA A 216 -32.32 -17.97 -9.70
C ALA A 216 -30.88 -17.42 -9.62
N ARG A 217 -30.05 -17.83 -10.60
CA ARG A 217 -28.70 -17.31 -10.94
C ARG A 217 -27.49 -18.06 -10.39
N ALA A 218 -27.64 -19.26 -9.82
CA ALA A 218 -26.52 -20.17 -9.61
C ALA A 218 -25.84 -20.49 -10.96
N GLY A 219 -24.80 -19.75 -11.33
CA GLY A 219 -24.07 -19.90 -12.59
C GLY A 219 -23.72 -18.61 -13.34
N GLN A 220 -24.31 -17.46 -13.01
CA GLN A 220 -23.97 -16.18 -13.64
C GLN A 220 -23.13 -15.24 -12.78
N GLU A 221 -23.16 -15.44 -11.46
CA GLU A 221 -22.41 -14.63 -10.50
C GLU A 221 -21.39 -15.51 -9.75
N ALA A 222 -20.19 -14.98 -9.60
CA ALA A 222 -19.17 -15.53 -8.72
C ALA A 222 -19.51 -15.10 -7.29
N VAL A 223 -19.70 -16.05 -6.39
CA VAL A 223 -19.95 -15.74 -4.98
C VAL A 223 -18.73 -16.13 -4.14
N VAL A 224 -18.30 -15.20 -3.30
CA VAL A 224 -17.22 -15.41 -2.33
C VAL A 224 -17.69 -15.01 -0.94
N VAL A 225 -17.09 -15.63 0.07
CA VAL A 225 -17.30 -15.25 1.47
C VAL A 225 -16.01 -14.62 1.95
N ARG A 226 -16.11 -13.36 2.37
CA ARG A 226 -15.02 -12.64 3.00
C ARG A 226 -15.18 -12.73 4.51
N VAL A 227 -14.23 -13.37 5.17
CA VAL A 227 -14.21 -13.55 6.62
C VAL A 227 -13.26 -12.51 7.21
N VAL A 228 -13.81 -11.65 8.07
CA VAL A 228 -13.08 -10.60 8.77
C VAL A 228 -13.08 -10.92 10.26
N VAL A 229 -11.92 -11.00 10.88
CA VAL A 229 -11.79 -11.17 12.33
C VAL A 229 -11.41 -9.83 12.96
N PHE A 230 -11.97 -9.56 14.14
CA PHE A 230 -11.76 -8.32 14.89
C PHE A 230 -11.23 -8.63 16.27
N GLU A 231 -10.28 -7.83 16.75
CA GLU A 231 -9.79 -7.91 18.12
C GLU A 231 -10.81 -7.38 19.16
N ASP A 232 -11.70 -6.49 18.71
CA ASP A 232 -12.76 -5.89 19.52
C ASP A 232 -14.16 -6.19 18.95
N LEU A 233 -15.11 -6.51 19.85
CA LEU A 233 -16.48 -6.88 19.47
C LEU A 233 -17.32 -5.66 19.05
N GLU A 234 -17.14 -4.51 19.70
CA GLU A 234 -17.86 -3.29 19.35
C GLU A 234 -17.42 -2.78 17.98
N ASP A 235 -16.14 -2.90 17.65
CA ASP A 235 -15.62 -2.60 16.31
C ASP A 235 -16.27 -3.49 15.23
N ALA A 236 -16.44 -4.78 15.51
CA ALA A 236 -17.16 -5.70 14.61
C ALA A 236 -18.64 -5.33 14.43
N ARG A 237 -19.31 -4.89 15.52
CA ARG A 237 -20.71 -4.42 15.48
C ARG A 237 -20.82 -3.14 14.66
N ALA A 238 -19.93 -2.17 14.90
CA ALA A 238 -19.86 -0.93 14.15
C ALA A 238 -19.61 -1.19 12.65
N HIS A 239 -18.74 -2.16 12.33
CA HIS A 239 -18.48 -2.59 10.95
C HIS A 239 -19.75 -3.13 10.27
N VAL A 240 -20.48 -4.03 10.93
CA VAL A 240 -21.75 -4.58 10.40
C VAL A 240 -22.81 -3.48 10.23
N GLU A 241 -22.90 -2.57 11.20
CA GLU A 241 -23.84 -1.44 11.12
C GLU A 241 -23.52 -0.50 9.96
N ALA A 242 -22.25 -0.13 9.79
CA ALA A 242 -21.81 0.70 8.67
C ALA A 242 -22.10 0.02 7.31
N ARG A 243 -21.88 -1.30 7.22
CA ARG A 243 -22.28 -2.07 6.02
C ARG A 243 -23.78 -2.02 5.79
N ARG A 244 -24.59 -2.08 6.85
CA ARG A 244 -26.04 -2.00 6.78
C ARG A 244 -26.53 -0.60 6.39
N SER A 245 -25.93 0.47 6.91
CA SER A 245 -26.27 1.84 6.50
C SER A 245 -25.75 2.19 5.09
N GLY A 246 -24.84 1.37 4.55
CA GLY A 246 -24.15 1.64 3.29
C GLY A 246 -22.98 2.63 3.45
N GLU A 247 -22.60 2.92 4.68
CA GLU A 247 -21.42 3.72 5.00
C GLU A 247 -20.13 2.89 4.81
N PRO A 248 -18.96 3.56 4.67
CA PRO A 248 -17.68 2.88 4.70
C PRO A 248 -17.46 2.17 6.03
N ALA A 249 -17.42 0.83 6.00
CA ALA A 249 -17.12 0.02 7.17
C ALA A 249 -15.60 -0.02 7.41
N VAL A 250 -15.13 0.86 8.28
CA VAL A 250 -13.72 1.09 8.63
C VAL A 250 -13.51 0.61 10.06
N PRO A 251 -12.82 -0.52 10.29
CA PRO A 251 -12.45 -0.94 11.63
C PRO A 251 -11.58 0.14 12.30
N GLN A 252 -11.86 0.40 13.58
CA GLN A 252 -11.09 1.29 14.42
C GLN A 252 -9.90 0.57 15.08
N GLY A 253 -10.02 -0.74 15.30
CA GLY A 253 -9.00 -1.58 15.93
C GLY A 253 -8.26 -2.50 14.97
N LEU A 254 -7.64 -3.55 15.53
CA LEU A 254 -6.99 -4.57 14.73
C LEU A 254 -8.03 -5.51 14.11
N ALA A 255 -8.02 -5.59 12.78
CA ALA A 255 -8.84 -6.52 12.03
C ALA A 255 -8.07 -7.16 10.88
N CYS A 256 -8.32 -8.45 10.62
CA CYS A 256 -7.71 -9.19 9.53
C CYS A 256 -8.80 -9.81 8.65
N ALA A 257 -8.63 -9.80 7.34
CA ALA A 257 -9.60 -10.38 6.41
C ALA A 257 -8.96 -11.43 5.51
N GLN A 258 -9.71 -12.50 5.25
CA GLN A 258 -9.42 -13.51 4.24
C GLN A 258 -10.66 -13.76 3.40
N THR A 259 -10.48 -14.21 2.16
CA THR A 259 -11.59 -14.46 1.23
C THR A 259 -11.53 -15.92 0.79
N THR A 260 -12.68 -16.59 0.78
CA THR A 260 -12.80 -17.95 0.25
C THR A 260 -12.59 -17.99 -1.27
N ALA A 261 -12.35 -19.19 -1.80
CA ALA A 261 -12.50 -19.41 -3.23
C ALA A 261 -13.97 -19.25 -3.66
N LEU A 262 -14.22 -19.27 -4.97
CA LEU A 262 -15.57 -19.24 -5.52
C LEU A 262 -16.41 -20.40 -4.98
N GLY A 263 -17.63 -20.11 -4.54
CA GLY A 263 -18.59 -21.11 -4.11
C GLY A 263 -19.01 -22.03 -5.24
N ARG A 264 -19.10 -23.34 -4.98
CA ARG A 264 -19.57 -24.31 -5.97
C ARG A 264 -21.10 -24.38 -5.94
N PRO A 265 -21.80 -24.22 -7.08
CA PRO A 265 -23.26 -24.34 -7.11
C PRO A 265 -23.68 -25.79 -6.79
N THR A 266 -24.78 -25.90 -6.05
CA THR A 266 -25.47 -27.15 -5.68
C THR A 266 -26.98 -26.95 -5.88
N GLY A 267 -27.77 -28.02 -5.76
CA GLY A 267 -29.24 -27.93 -5.90
C GLY A 267 -29.90 -26.98 -4.89
N ASP A 268 -29.28 -26.81 -3.72
CA ASP A 268 -29.85 -26.09 -2.56
C ASP A 268 -29.11 -24.78 -2.24
N GLY A 269 -28.18 -24.34 -3.10
CA GLY A 269 -27.40 -23.12 -2.91
C GLY A 269 -25.94 -23.27 -3.31
N LEU A 270 -25.03 -22.75 -2.49
CA LEU A 270 -23.59 -22.73 -2.75
C LEU A 270 -22.83 -23.49 -1.66
N LEU A 271 -21.85 -24.28 -2.05
CA LEU A 271 -21.00 -25.06 -1.17
C LEU A 271 -19.57 -24.53 -1.18
N TRP A 272 -19.06 -24.28 0.02
CA TRP A 272 -17.64 -24.13 0.31
C TRP A 272 -17.20 -25.29 1.20
N ASP A 273 -15.98 -25.75 1.07
CA ASP A 273 -15.40 -26.64 2.08
C ASP A 273 -14.03 -26.08 2.42
N THR A 274 -14.07 -24.86 2.95
CA THR A 274 -12.88 -24.04 3.14
C THR A 274 -12.79 -23.65 4.59
N THR A 275 -11.65 -23.97 5.20
CA THR A 275 -11.29 -23.52 6.54
C THR A 275 -10.23 -22.44 6.42
N LEU A 276 -10.58 -21.25 6.90
CA LEU A 276 -9.67 -20.12 7.04
C LEU A 276 -9.16 -20.11 8.47
N GLU A 277 -7.85 -19.99 8.64
CA GLU A 277 -7.19 -19.93 9.94
C GLU A 277 -6.77 -18.49 10.20
N PHE A 278 -6.88 -18.03 11.45
CA PHE A 278 -6.43 -16.73 11.91
C PHE A 278 -5.66 -16.94 13.20
N LEU A 279 -4.49 -16.30 13.34
CA LEU A 279 -3.64 -16.48 14.50
C LEU A 279 -3.62 -15.21 15.35
N ALA A 280 -3.95 -15.34 16.63
CA ALA A 280 -3.73 -14.31 17.63
C ALA A 280 -2.58 -14.74 18.55
N LEU A 281 -1.71 -13.82 18.94
CA LEU A 281 -0.47 -14.16 19.66
C LEU A 281 -0.63 -14.24 21.19
N GLY A 282 -1.75 -13.78 21.74
CA GLY A 282 -1.87 -13.52 23.17
C GLY A 282 -1.17 -12.23 23.60
N GLY A 283 -1.43 -11.76 24.82
CA GLY A 283 -1.00 -10.42 25.28
C GLY A 283 0.51 -10.16 25.18
N ARG A 284 1.34 -10.99 25.83
CA ARG A 284 2.81 -10.77 25.88
C ARG A 284 3.47 -10.85 24.51
N ALA A 285 3.12 -11.84 23.68
CA ALA A 285 3.74 -12.03 22.39
C ALA A 285 3.27 -10.98 21.36
N ALA A 286 2.00 -10.55 21.43
CA ALA A 286 1.50 -9.41 20.65
C ALA A 286 2.23 -8.11 21.03
N ASP A 287 2.47 -7.85 22.31
CA ASP A 287 3.21 -6.65 22.74
C ASP A 287 4.67 -6.67 22.24
N ALA A 288 5.31 -7.85 22.24
CA ALA A 288 6.64 -8.04 21.69
C ALA A 288 6.66 -7.84 20.16
N ALA A 289 5.66 -8.37 19.46
CA ALA A 289 5.47 -8.16 18.02
C ALA A 289 5.24 -6.67 17.70
N GLY A 290 4.43 -5.96 18.49
CA GLY A 290 4.21 -4.52 18.33
C GLY A 290 5.48 -3.70 18.54
N ARG A 291 6.32 -4.05 19.54
CA ARG A 291 7.66 -3.45 19.70
C ARG A 291 8.55 -3.71 18.49
N ARG A 292 8.64 -4.97 18.06
CA ARG A 292 9.42 -5.37 16.88
C ARG A 292 8.99 -4.60 15.63
N LEU A 293 7.67 -4.40 15.43
CA LEU A 293 7.18 -3.60 14.31
C LEU A 293 7.67 -2.16 14.42
N ARG A 294 7.49 -1.51 15.57
CA ARG A 294 7.96 -0.13 15.80
C ARG A 294 9.45 0.03 15.53
N ASP A 295 10.27 -0.92 15.98
CA ASP A 295 11.72 -0.91 15.76
C ASP A 295 12.10 -1.10 14.28
N ALA A 296 11.23 -1.72 13.49
CA ALA A 296 11.40 -1.88 12.05
C ALA A 296 10.85 -0.68 11.24
N LEU A 297 10.10 0.22 11.87
CA LEU A 297 9.55 1.42 11.21
C LEU A 297 10.56 2.57 11.24
N PRO A 298 10.48 3.50 10.28
CA PRO A 298 11.29 4.72 10.31
C PRO A 298 10.98 5.59 11.54
N GLU A 299 11.98 6.37 11.99
CA GLU A 299 11.85 7.25 13.15
C GLU A 299 10.70 8.26 12.97
N GLY A 300 10.00 8.59 14.06
CA GLY A 300 8.84 9.50 14.07
C GLY A 300 7.50 8.86 13.68
N ILE A 301 7.50 7.70 13.04
CA ILE A 301 6.27 6.94 12.71
C ILE A 301 5.98 5.90 13.79
N GLY A 302 7.04 5.33 14.38
CA GLY A 302 6.96 4.30 15.41
C GLY A 302 6.15 4.70 16.66
N GLU A 303 5.87 5.99 16.86
CA GLU A 303 5.06 6.46 17.98
C GLU A 303 3.56 6.10 17.86
N ARG A 304 3.03 5.87 16.65
CA ARG A 304 1.60 5.56 16.44
C ARG A 304 1.35 4.50 15.35
N PRO A 305 1.75 3.23 15.57
CA PRO A 305 1.38 2.13 14.66
C PRO A 305 -0.13 2.01 14.49
N GLU A 306 -0.89 2.35 15.53
CA GLU A 306 -2.37 2.38 15.55
C GLU A 306 -2.98 3.24 14.42
N ALA A 307 -2.21 4.16 13.82
CA ALA A 307 -2.67 4.98 12.71
C ALA A 307 -2.63 4.25 11.34
N LEU A 308 -2.10 3.03 11.30
CA LEU A 308 -2.13 2.21 10.09
C LEU A 308 -3.55 1.66 9.89
N PRO A 309 -4.23 1.96 8.77
CA PRO A 309 -5.59 1.51 8.54
C PRO A 309 -5.62 0.02 8.18
N PRO A 310 -6.70 -0.72 8.50
CA PRO A 310 -6.83 -2.14 8.15
C PRO A 310 -6.54 -2.47 6.69
N PRO A 311 -5.84 -3.60 6.38
CA PRO A 311 -5.26 -3.93 5.06
C PRO A 311 -6.25 -3.85 3.89
N PHE A 312 -7.52 -3.98 4.20
CA PHE A 312 -8.63 -4.11 3.25
C PHE A 312 -9.50 -2.87 3.11
N LEU A 313 -9.11 -1.74 3.70
CA LEU A 313 -9.78 -0.47 3.51
C LEU A 313 -9.25 0.25 2.28
N ALA A 314 -10.19 0.79 1.50
CA ALA A 314 -9.87 1.77 0.48
C ALA A 314 -9.73 3.13 1.16
N LEU A 315 -8.50 3.63 1.26
CA LEU A 315 -8.27 5.04 1.59
C LEU A 315 -8.67 5.92 0.40
N SER A 316 -9.13 7.13 0.68
CA SER A 316 -9.20 8.15 -0.37
C SER A 316 -7.80 8.41 -0.93
N ALA A 317 -7.73 8.88 -2.18
CA ALA A 317 -6.45 9.26 -2.79
C ALA A 317 -5.70 10.31 -1.95
N GLN A 318 -6.42 11.22 -1.30
CA GLN A 318 -5.87 12.27 -0.47
C GLN A 318 -5.27 11.73 0.84
N GLU A 319 -5.99 10.86 1.56
CA GLU A 319 -5.49 10.21 2.78
C GLU A 319 -4.29 9.32 2.49
N CYS A 320 -4.35 8.59 1.39
CA CYS A 320 -3.25 7.77 0.89
C CYS A 320 -1.99 8.63 0.65
N LYS A 321 -2.14 9.77 -0.04
CA LYS A 321 -1.06 10.73 -0.28
C LYS A 321 -0.51 11.35 1.00
N ALA A 322 -1.39 11.77 1.93
CA ALA A 322 -0.98 12.37 3.20
C ALA A 322 -0.22 11.38 4.08
N THR A 323 -0.71 10.14 4.20
CA THR A 323 -0.08 9.08 4.97
C THR A 323 1.27 8.68 4.38
N LEU A 324 1.33 8.53 3.05
CA LEU A 324 2.59 8.24 2.37
C LEU A 324 3.61 9.36 2.54
N ARG A 325 3.17 10.63 2.50
CA ARG A 325 4.05 11.78 2.77
C ARG A 325 4.64 11.69 4.17
N ALA A 326 3.81 11.48 5.20
CA ALA A 326 4.28 11.34 6.57
C ALA A 326 5.25 10.16 6.72
N TRP A 327 4.95 9.03 6.08
CA TRP A 327 5.82 7.85 6.10
C TRP A 327 7.19 8.09 5.46
N SER A 328 7.19 8.67 4.26
CA SER A 328 8.43 8.96 3.54
C SER A 328 9.31 9.98 4.27
N LEU A 329 8.73 10.95 4.98
CA LEU A 329 9.49 11.92 5.79
C LEU A 329 10.27 11.27 6.94
N GLY A 330 9.72 10.21 7.54
CA GLY A 330 10.40 9.44 8.59
C GLY A 330 11.58 8.61 8.06
N VAL A 331 11.54 8.23 6.78
CA VAL A 331 12.66 7.54 6.11
C VAL A 331 13.76 8.53 5.75
N ALA A 332 13.41 9.52 4.94
CA ALA A 332 14.31 10.59 4.54
C ALA A 332 13.52 11.82 4.13
N ARG A 333 13.87 12.96 4.72
CA ARG A 333 13.15 14.22 4.51
C ARG A 333 13.06 14.58 3.03
N TRP A 334 14.12 14.37 2.26
CA TRP A 334 14.24 14.75 0.84
C TRP A 334 13.36 13.95 -0.13
N ILE A 335 12.71 12.85 0.30
CA ILE A 335 11.86 12.04 -0.58
C ILE A 335 10.61 12.83 -1.02
N VAL A 336 10.18 13.81 -0.23
CA VAL A 336 9.00 14.63 -0.54
C VAL A 336 9.36 15.78 -1.46
N GLU A 337 8.52 16.04 -2.47
CA GLU A 337 8.74 17.06 -3.53
C GLU A 337 9.02 18.47 -2.98
N ASP A 338 8.55 18.81 -1.76
CA ASP A 338 8.74 20.12 -1.14
C ASP A 338 9.92 20.20 -0.15
N ALA A 339 10.64 19.11 0.08
CA ALA A 339 11.72 19.06 1.07
C ALA A 339 13.06 19.47 0.46
N SER A 340 13.95 20.04 1.28
CA SER A 340 15.32 20.35 0.87
C SER A 340 16.06 19.05 0.51
N VAL A 341 16.41 18.90 -0.76
CA VAL A 341 17.27 17.81 -1.23
C VAL A 341 18.66 17.91 -0.60
N PRO A 342 19.42 16.79 -0.49
CA PRO A 342 20.78 16.83 0.02
C PRO A 342 21.63 17.85 -0.74
N ALA A 343 22.39 18.67 -0.01
CA ALA A 343 23.23 19.71 -0.60
C ALA A 343 24.23 19.16 -1.64
N CYS A 344 24.66 17.90 -1.50
CA CYS A 344 25.52 17.27 -2.49
C CYS A 344 24.83 17.08 -3.85
N TRP A 345 23.50 16.90 -3.90
CA TRP A 345 22.73 16.78 -5.15
C TRP A 345 22.55 18.12 -5.83
N LEU A 346 22.60 19.20 -5.06
CA LEU A 346 22.79 20.55 -5.55
C LEU A 346 24.28 20.73 -5.88
N LEU A 347 24.78 20.00 -6.90
CA LEU A 347 26.15 20.18 -7.40
C LEU A 347 26.29 21.61 -7.93
N SER A 348 26.60 22.52 -7.00
CA SER A 348 26.81 23.97 -7.11
C SER A 348 25.71 24.72 -7.88
N GLU A 349 25.03 25.65 -7.21
CA GLU A 349 24.58 26.84 -7.92
C GLU A 349 25.80 27.72 -8.15
N PRO A 350 26.36 27.84 -9.37
CA PRO A 350 27.27 28.93 -9.67
C PRO A 350 26.58 30.29 -9.56
N PHE A 351 25.24 30.33 -9.67
CA PHE A 351 24.47 31.57 -9.66
C PHE A 351 23.06 31.43 -9.06
N GLN A 352 22.64 32.39 -8.24
CA GLN A 352 21.32 32.57 -7.62
C GLN A 352 20.48 33.62 -8.37
N ILE A 353 19.14 33.50 -8.38
CA ILE A 353 18.28 34.58 -8.90
C ILE A 353 18.55 35.87 -8.11
N GLY A 354 18.84 36.96 -8.83
CA GLY A 354 19.21 38.25 -8.25
C GLY A 354 20.70 38.43 -8.03
N GLU A 355 21.51 37.38 -8.19
CA GLU A 355 22.97 37.46 -8.16
C GLU A 355 23.49 38.34 -9.28
N ARG A 356 24.52 39.14 -8.97
CA ARG A 356 25.24 39.94 -9.94
C ARG A 356 26.32 39.08 -10.54
N ILE A 357 26.38 39.07 -11.87
CA ILE A 357 27.33 38.27 -12.63
C ILE A 357 27.90 39.11 -13.75
N GLU A 358 28.94 38.62 -14.42
CA GLU A 358 29.44 39.22 -15.65
C GLU A 358 29.10 38.35 -16.86
N LEU A 359 28.61 39.01 -17.90
CA LEU A 359 28.22 38.42 -19.18
C LEU A 359 29.10 39.00 -20.30
N PHE A 360 29.68 38.18 -21.16
CA PHE A 360 30.40 38.70 -22.33
C PHE A 360 29.41 39.18 -23.42
N SER A 361 29.46 40.47 -23.73
CA SER A 361 28.67 41.10 -24.80
C SER A 361 29.48 41.14 -26.09
N ARG A 362 29.03 40.40 -27.12
CA ARG A 362 29.70 40.39 -28.43
C ARG A 362 29.59 41.72 -29.16
N ASP A 363 28.48 42.43 -28.98
CA ASP A 363 28.25 43.73 -29.64
C ASP A 363 29.16 44.83 -29.07
N GLU A 364 29.58 44.67 -27.81
CA GLU A 364 30.45 45.62 -27.11
C GLU A 364 31.88 45.12 -26.93
N ASP A 365 32.15 43.90 -27.39
CA ASP A 365 33.41 43.16 -27.22
C ASP A 365 34.00 43.25 -25.80
N ARG A 366 33.12 43.17 -24.77
CA ARG A 366 33.51 43.32 -23.36
C ARG A 366 32.57 42.57 -22.42
N TRP A 367 33.06 42.35 -21.20
CA TRP A 367 32.24 41.85 -20.09
C TRP A 367 31.34 42.97 -19.55
N VAL A 368 30.05 42.68 -19.39
CA VAL A 368 29.04 43.59 -18.84
C VAL A 368 28.41 43.01 -17.58
N THR A 369 28.17 43.85 -16.58
CA THR A 369 27.44 43.43 -15.38
C THR A 369 26.00 43.12 -15.72
N ALA A 370 25.55 41.94 -15.31
CA ALA A 370 24.18 41.50 -15.47
C ALA A 370 23.62 40.99 -14.14
N ARG A 371 22.32 40.74 -14.14
CA ARG A 371 21.64 40.09 -13.03
C ARG A 371 20.95 38.82 -13.51
N VAL A 372 21.12 37.74 -12.77
CA VAL A 372 20.42 36.49 -13.04
C VAL A 372 18.95 36.66 -12.72
N VAL A 373 18.09 36.44 -13.71
CA VAL A 373 16.61 36.54 -13.56
C VAL A 373 15.92 35.18 -13.69
N ASP A 374 16.60 34.16 -14.19
CA ASP A 374 16.19 32.76 -14.23
C ASP A 374 17.45 31.87 -14.21
N VAL A 375 17.34 30.63 -13.73
CA VAL A 375 18.47 29.71 -13.49
C VAL A 375 18.40 28.43 -14.35
N ASP A 376 17.32 28.10 -15.04
CA ASP A 376 17.31 26.89 -15.89
C ASP A 376 18.12 27.06 -17.18
N LEU A 377 17.94 28.23 -17.78
CA LEU A 377 18.94 28.93 -18.57
C LEU A 377 19.19 30.20 -17.77
N VAL A 378 20.45 30.56 -17.52
CA VAL A 378 20.80 31.83 -16.89
C VAL A 378 20.30 32.94 -17.81
N ALA A 379 19.10 33.42 -17.52
CA ALA A 379 18.51 34.56 -18.19
C ALA A 379 19.13 35.78 -17.53
N VAL A 380 19.86 36.55 -18.32
CA VAL A 380 20.58 37.73 -17.86
C VAL A 380 19.92 38.94 -18.45
N LYS A 381 19.62 39.91 -17.58
CA LYS A 381 19.24 41.25 -18.01
C LYS A 381 20.44 42.16 -17.88
N TYR A 382 20.84 42.80 -18.98
CA TYR A 382 21.95 43.73 -19.04
C TYR A 382 21.55 45.00 -19.80
N ARG A 383 22.39 46.03 -19.72
CA ARG A 383 22.22 47.28 -20.46
C ARG A 383 23.09 47.23 -21.71
N ASN A 384 22.52 47.50 -22.87
CA ASN A 384 23.25 47.49 -24.14
C ASN A 384 23.87 48.86 -24.45
N ALA A 385 24.69 48.92 -25.50
CA ALA A 385 25.39 50.13 -25.95
C ALA A 385 24.46 51.32 -26.26
N SER A 386 23.22 51.08 -26.67
CA SER A 386 22.22 52.12 -26.93
C SER A 386 21.51 52.62 -25.65
N GLY A 387 21.90 52.11 -24.49
CA GLY A 387 21.35 52.48 -23.19
C GLY A 387 20.04 51.76 -22.83
N GLY A 388 19.52 50.91 -23.72
CA GLY A 388 18.35 50.05 -23.52
C GLY A 388 18.66 48.78 -22.73
N HIS A 389 17.61 48.02 -22.41
CA HIS A 389 17.74 46.73 -21.74
C HIS A 389 17.64 45.58 -22.74
N SER A 390 18.56 44.63 -22.62
CA SER A 390 18.56 43.39 -23.39
C SER A 390 18.50 42.18 -22.46
N THR A 391 17.90 41.10 -22.95
CA THR A 391 17.83 39.81 -22.26
C THR A 391 18.49 38.75 -23.11
N LYS A 392 19.36 37.94 -22.51
CA LYS A 392 19.99 36.77 -23.15
C LYS A 392 19.82 35.57 -22.24
N ALA A 393 19.61 34.38 -22.80
CA ALA A 393 19.51 33.13 -22.05
C ALA A 393 20.73 32.25 -22.37
N LEU A 394 21.49 31.83 -21.37
CA LEU A 394 22.71 31.03 -21.53
C LEU A 394 22.74 29.85 -20.55
N PRO A 395 23.33 28.70 -20.91
CA PRO A 395 23.59 27.62 -19.95
C PRO A 395 24.49 28.10 -18.80
N ALA A 396 24.26 27.62 -17.57
CA ALA A 396 24.95 28.11 -16.36
C ALA A 396 26.46 27.81 -16.26
N GLY A 397 27.04 27.16 -17.26
CA GLY A 397 28.49 26.94 -17.41
C GLY A 397 29.01 27.40 -18.76
N HIS A 398 28.32 28.32 -19.44
CA HIS A 398 28.77 28.88 -20.71
C HIS A 398 30.01 29.77 -20.48
N ASP A 399 31.00 29.71 -21.38
CA ASP A 399 32.25 30.49 -21.29
C ASP A 399 32.05 32.03 -21.32
N ASP A 400 30.82 32.49 -21.61
CA ASP A 400 30.43 33.91 -21.65
C ASP A 400 29.79 34.34 -20.32
N LEU A 401 29.77 33.49 -19.30
CA LEU A 401 29.25 33.77 -17.96
C LEU A 401 30.36 33.56 -16.92
N ARG A 402 30.51 34.51 -15.98
CA ARG A 402 31.38 34.35 -14.82
C ARG A 402 30.78 35.00 -13.56
N PRO A 403 31.11 34.48 -12.35
CA PRO A 403 30.72 35.07 -11.06
C PRO A 403 31.13 36.53 -10.92
#